data_AF-A0A1G7DPM4-F1
#
_entry.id   AF-A0A1G7DPM4-F1
#
_cell.length_a   1.000
_cell.length_b   1.000
_cell.length_c   1.000
_cell.angle_alpha   90.00
_cell.angle_beta   90.00
_cell.angle_gamma   90.00
#
_symmetry.space_group_name_H-M   'P 1'
#
loop_
_entity.id
_entity.type
_entity.pdbx_description
1 polymer ?
#
loop_
_entity_poly.entity_id
_entity_poly.type
_entity_poly.pdbx_seq_one_letter_code
_entity_poly.pdbx_strand_id
1 'polypeptide(L)'
;MSTITDYYKYSELALASYSDLAAGMVQQDYIDALMNDGDGMSQKQAETFAPNWTVLDQYDGMVEETYYDEFGDEQTFLNPTGLSVTLFEDGSGKQVVAIRGTEPTDLDDIVTDIIDIGVLGTSEHQAQYAALSAQIQKWKDDGTLRTNFSVTGHSLGGFLATNLAREDCGILK
;
A
#
# COMPACT_ATOMS: atom_id res chain seq x y z
N MET A 1 -1.99 -8.74 22.59
CA MET A 1 -2.01 -7.29 22.82
C MET A 1 -0.76 -6.74 22.15
N SER A 2 -0.90 -5.85 21.18
CA SER A 2 0.25 -5.30 20.46
C SER A 2 1.12 -4.45 21.39
N THR A 3 2.43 -4.56 21.26
CA THR A 3 3.40 -3.76 22.04
C THR A 3 3.64 -2.40 21.38
N ILE A 4 4.22 -1.45 22.12
CA ILE A 4 4.64 -0.16 21.53
C ILE A 4 5.62 -0.36 20.36
N THR A 5 6.45 -1.39 20.45
CA THR A 5 7.38 -1.80 19.39
C THR A 5 6.63 -2.30 18.15
N ASP A 6 5.53 -3.04 18.33
CA ASP A 6 4.70 -3.48 17.20
C ASP A 6 4.05 -2.29 16.49
N TYR A 7 3.50 -1.32 17.24
CA TYR A 7 2.92 -0.11 16.65
C TYR A 7 3.95 0.68 15.87
N TYR A 8 5.13 0.90 16.45
CA TYR A 8 6.23 1.58 15.77
C TYR A 8 6.61 0.84 14.47
N LYS A 9 6.82 -0.48 14.53
CA LYS A 9 7.15 -1.33 13.37
C LYS A 9 6.13 -1.21 12.24
N TYR A 10 4.83 -1.28 12.56
CA TYR A 10 3.78 -1.21 11.54
C TYR A 10 3.56 0.20 10.98
N SER A 11 3.81 1.24 11.78
CA SER A 11 3.80 2.63 11.30
C SER A 11 4.96 2.91 10.35
N GLU A 12 6.16 2.37 10.62
CA GLU A 12 7.30 2.51 9.71
C GLU A 12 7.05 1.83 8.35
N LEU A 13 6.44 0.65 8.36
CA LEU A 13 6.06 -0.03 7.12
C LEU A 13 5.00 0.76 6.34
N ALA A 14 4.02 1.33 7.04
CA ALA A 14 3.03 2.18 6.40
C ALA A 14 3.67 3.43 5.78
N LEU A 15 4.64 4.06 6.46
CA LEU A 15 5.42 5.15 5.91
C LEU A 15 6.25 4.72 4.69
N ALA A 16 6.93 3.57 4.77
CA ALA A 16 7.73 3.03 3.67
C ALA A 16 6.90 2.79 2.39
N SER A 17 5.61 2.48 2.52
CA SER A 17 4.72 2.29 1.35
C SER A 17 4.43 3.56 0.54
N TYR A 18 4.84 4.74 1.05
CA TYR A 18 4.79 5.99 0.29
C TYR A 18 5.95 6.15 -0.70
N SER A 19 7.06 5.43 -0.51
CA SER A 19 8.24 5.45 -1.39
C SER A 19 8.07 4.53 -2.60
N ASP A 20 8.79 4.83 -3.68
CA ASP A 20 8.91 3.94 -4.84
C ASP A 20 9.92 2.82 -4.54
N LEU A 21 9.41 1.61 -4.33
CA LEU A 21 10.17 0.47 -3.87
C LEU A 21 10.05 -0.70 -4.85
N ALA A 22 11.15 -1.40 -5.09
CA ALA A 22 11.18 -2.56 -5.98
C ALA A 22 11.87 -3.76 -5.33
N ALA A 23 11.51 -4.95 -5.78
CA ALA A 23 12.18 -6.17 -5.36
C ALA A 23 13.65 -6.17 -5.80
N GLY A 24 14.55 -6.57 -4.90
CA GLY A 24 15.97 -6.72 -5.21
C GLY A 24 16.76 -5.41 -5.34
N MET A 25 16.22 -4.29 -4.83
CA MET A 25 16.97 -3.02 -4.74
C MET A 25 18.31 -3.21 -4.04
N VAL A 26 19.34 -2.51 -4.54
CA VAL A 26 20.62 -2.41 -3.86
C VAL A 26 20.42 -1.60 -2.58
N GLN A 27 21.16 -1.94 -1.52
CA GLN A 27 20.96 -1.34 -0.19
C GLN A 27 20.96 0.20 -0.20
N GLN A 28 21.84 0.83 -0.98
CA GLN A 28 21.90 2.28 -1.06
C GLN A 28 20.65 2.85 -1.74
N ASP A 29 20.26 2.32 -2.90
CA ASP A 29 19.06 2.75 -3.62
C ASP A 29 17.80 2.59 -2.76
N TYR A 30 17.74 1.52 -1.95
CA TYR A 30 16.62 1.30 -1.03
C TYR A 30 16.59 2.34 0.09
N ILE A 31 17.74 2.68 0.68
CA ILE A 31 17.83 3.74 1.70
C ILE A 31 17.44 5.09 1.09
N ASP A 32 17.93 5.41 -0.10
CA ASP A 32 17.66 6.66 -0.79
C ASP A 32 16.15 6.78 -1.14
N ALA A 33 15.53 5.70 -1.62
CA ALA A 33 14.09 5.65 -1.87
C ALA A 33 13.25 5.80 -0.59
N LEU A 34 13.64 5.16 0.51
CA LEU A 34 12.97 5.31 1.81
C LEU A 34 13.07 6.74 2.35
N MET A 35 14.15 7.46 2.04
CA MET A 35 14.31 8.86 2.41
C MET A 35 13.45 9.79 1.55
N ASN A 36 13.14 9.40 0.31
CA ASN A 36 12.28 10.15 -0.63
C ASN A 36 12.64 11.64 -0.70
N ASP A 37 13.90 11.96 -1.03
CA ASP A 37 14.43 13.33 -1.08
C ASP A 37 14.24 14.17 0.21
N GLY A 38 13.97 13.52 1.34
CA GLY A 38 13.75 14.15 2.65
C GLY A 38 12.30 14.17 3.12
N ASP A 39 11.35 13.78 2.28
CA ASP A 39 9.93 13.72 2.60
C ASP A 39 9.52 12.39 3.27
N GLY A 40 10.41 11.39 3.25
CA GLY A 40 10.20 10.07 3.83
C GLY A 40 10.86 9.87 5.20
N MET A 41 11.53 8.73 5.36
CA MET A 41 12.27 8.40 6.58
C MET A 41 13.51 9.29 6.74
N SER A 42 13.86 9.59 7.99
CA SER A 42 15.20 10.16 8.27
C SER A 42 16.29 9.15 7.86
N GLN A 43 17.50 9.63 7.51
CA GLN A 43 18.62 8.76 7.15
C GLN A 43 18.86 7.62 8.15
N LYS A 44 18.92 7.94 9.45
CA LYS A 44 19.15 6.93 10.50
C LYS A 44 18.02 5.90 10.57
N GLN A 45 16.79 6.32 10.31
CA GLN A 45 15.63 5.46 10.28
C GLN A 45 15.67 4.54 9.06
N ALA A 46 15.96 5.07 7.86
CA ALA A 46 16.11 4.29 6.64
C ALA A 46 17.25 3.26 6.75
N GLU A 47 18.42 3.67 7.28
CA GLU A 47 19.56 2.77 7.55
C GLU A 47 19.22 1.65 8.55
N THR A 48 18.30 1.90 9.47
CA THR A 48 17.80 0.89 10.42
C THR A 48 16.73 0.01 9.79
N PHE A 49 15.87 0.57 8.94
CA PHE A 49 14.74 -0.13 8.33
C PHE A 49 15.19 -1.10 7.23
N ALA A 50 15.99 -0.62 6.28
CA ALA A 50 16.41 -1.34 5.09
C ALA A 50 16.99 -2.75 5.34
N PRO A 51 17.86 -2.99 6.33
CA PRO A 51 18.40 -4.33 6.58
C PRO A 51 17.40 -5.30 7.23
N ASN A 52 16.28 -4.82 7.78
CA ASN A 52 15.30 -5.64 8.48
C ASN A 52 14.14 -6.12 7.59
N TRP A 53 13.96 -5.49 6.42
CA TRP A 53 12.80 -5.69 5.58
C TRP A 53 13.19 -5.83 4.11
N THR A 54 12.80 -6.95 3.52
CA THR A 54 12.93 -7.17 2.07
C THR A 54 11.62 -6.79 1.39
N VAL A 55 11.70 -6.01 0.31
CA VAL A 55 10.56 -5.77 -0.59
C VAL A 55 10.41 -7.00 -1.49
N LEU A 56 9.26 -7.65 -1.43
CA LEU A 56 8.93 -8.77 -2.30
C LEU A 56 8.28 -8.29 -3.59
N ASP A 57 7.39 -7.31 -3.49
CA ASP A 57 6.77 -6.64 -4.63
C ASP A 57 6.13 -5.31 -4.18
N GLN A 58 5.90 -4.41 -5.13
CA GLN A 58 5.12 -3.20 -4.93
C GLN A 58 4.16 -3.01 -6.10
N TYR A 59 2.94 -2.61 -5.79
CA TYR A 59 1.94 -2.20 -6.77
C TYR A 59 1.60 -0.73 -6.55
N ASP A 60 1.80 0.08 -7.58
CA ASP A 60 1.62 1.54 -7.60
C ASP A 60 0.19 1.97 -7.93
N GLY A 61 -0.75 1.02 -7.99
CA GLY A 61 -2.16 1.31 -8.21
C GLY A 61 -2.52 1.70 -9.64
N MET A 62 -1.63 1.50 -10.62
CA MET A 62 -1.93 1.80 -12.03
C MET A 62 -2.87 0.75 -12.62
N VAL A 63 -4.05 1.19 -13.07
CA VAL A 63 -5.03 0.34 -13.76
C VAL A 63 -5.07 0.66 -15.24
N GLU A 64 -5.17 -0.36 -16.08
CA GLU A 64 -5.33 -0.21 -17.51
C GLU A 64 -6.80 0.11 -17.83
N GLU A 65 -7.04 1.26 -18.46
CA GLU A 65 -8.36 1.67 -18.92
C GLU A 65 -8.40 1.81 -20.44
N THR A 66 -9.53 1.41 -21.02
CA THR A 66 -9.76 1.43 -22.46
C THR A 66 -10.92 2.36 -22.80
N TYR A 67 -10.71 3.25 -23.78
CA TYR A 67 -11.77 4.07 -24.36
C TYR A 67 -11.73 4.01 -25.89
N TYR A 68 -12.85 4.31 -26.53
CA TYR A 68 -12.94 4.47 -27.98
C TYR A 68 -12.93 5.96 -28.31
N ASP A 69 -12.05 6.37 -29.22
CA ASP A 69 -11.98 7.77 -29.65
C ASP A 69 -13.10 8.16 -30.62
N GLU A 70 -13.08 9.40 -31.11
CA GLU A 70 -14.10 9.93 -32.04
C GLU A 70 -14.10 9.23 -33.42
N PHE A 71 -13.06 8.46 -33.74
CA PHE A 71 -12.94 7.67 -34.96
C PHE A 71 -13.30 6.18 -34.73
N GLY A 72 -13.57 5.79 -33.48
CA GLY A 72 -13.90 4.42 -33.08
C GLY A 72 -12.69 3.53 -32.87
N ASP A 73 -11.48 4.10 -32.79
CA ASP A 73 -10.26 3.36 -32.52
C ASP A 73 -10.11 3.13 -31.00
N GLU A 74 -9.68 1.93 -30.62
CA GLU A 74 -9.46 1.54 -29.22
C GLU A 74 -8.15 2.13 -28.70
N GLN A 75 -8.24 2.89 -27.60
CA GLN A 75 -7.12 3.52 -26.94
C GLN A 75 -6.99 2.98 -25.52
N THR A 76 -5.77 2.62 -25.14
CA THR A 76 -5.45 2.09 -23.82
C THR A 76 -4.48 3.03 -23.11
N PHE A 77 -4.76 3.33 -21.84
CA PHE A 77 -3.86 4.14 -21.00
C PHE A 77 -3.80 3.57 -19.58
N LEU A 78 -2.71 3.89 -18.87
CA LEU A 78 -2.56 3.58 -17.45
C LEU A 78 -3.09 4.75 -16.62
N ASN A 79 -4.07 4.48 -15.77
CA ASN A 79 -4.69 5.45 -14.88
C ASN A 79 -4.26 5.17 -13.43
N PRO A 80 -3.67 6.15 -12.70
CA PRO A 80 -3.36 5.96 -11.30
C PRO A 80 -4.62 5.95 -10.45
N THR A 81 -4.84 4.91 -9.66
CA THR A 81 -5.93 4.89 -8.66
C THR A 81 -5.58 5.68 -7.39
N GLY A 82 -4.31 6.08 -7.21
CA GLY A 82 -3.81 6.69 -5.97
C GLY A 82 -3.41 5.68 -4.90
N LEU A 83 -3.73 4.40 -5.09
CA LEU A 83 -3.28 3.28 -4.26
C LEU A 83 -1.77 3.05 -4.42
N SER A 84 -1.05 2.78 -3.34
CA SER A 84 0.23 2.08 -3.41
C SER A 84 0.25 0.99 -2.34
N VAL A 85 0.74 -0.19 -2.69
CA VAL A 85 0.77 -1.36 -1.80
C VAL A 85 2.13 -2.01 -1.92
N THR A 86 2.81 -2.17 -0.79
CA THR A 86 4.11 -2.84 -0.75
C THR A 86 4.01 -4.09 0.09
N LEU A 87 4.49 -5.22 -0.44
CA LEU A 87 4.64 -6.46 0.30
C LEU A 87 6.06 -6.56 0.83
N PHE A 88 6.18 -6.53 2.16
CA PHE A 88 7.44 -6.70 2.86
C PHE A 88 7.55 -8.09 3.48
N GLU A 89 8.79 -8.56 3.65
CA GLU A 89 9.13 -9.75 4.41
C GLU A 89 10.28 -9.45 5.38
N ASP A 90 10.15 -9.87 6.64
CA ASP A 90 11.25 -9.80 7.60
C ASP A 90 12.14 -11.04 7.56
N GLY A 91 13.31 -10.98 8.21
CA GLY A 91 14.26 -12.10 8.25
C GLY A 91 13.75 -13.40 8.90
N SER A 92 12.55 -13.40 9.49
CA SER A 92 11.88 -14.61 9.99
C SER A 92 10.89 -15.23 8.99
N GLY A 93 10.71 -14.61 7.81
CA GLY A 93 9.75 -15.01 6.78
C GLY A 93 8.33 -14.48 7.03
N LYS A 94 8.15 -13.55 7.97
CA LYS A 94 6.84 -12.93 8.22
C LYS A 94 6.57 -11.88 7.16
N GLN A 95 5.44 -12.02 6.48
CA GLN A 95 5.00 -11.09 5.44
C GLN A 95 4.06 -10.01 5.99
N VAL A 96 4.25 -8.78 5.53
CA VAL A 96 3.39 -7.64 5.87
C VAL A 96 3.02 -6.88 4.59
N VAL A 97 1.72 -6.74 4.35
CA VAL A 97 1.17 -5.88 3.32
C VAL A 97 1.01 -4.48 3.92
N ALA A 98 1.73 -3.51 3.39
CA ALA A 98 1.64 -2.10 3.78
C ALA A 98 0.91 -1.31 2.69
N ILE A 99 -0.16 -0.62 3.07
CA ILE A 99 -1.02 0.12 2.15
C ILE A 99 -0.86 1.62 2.40
N ARG A 100 -0.49 2.33 1.35
CA ARG A 100 -0.44 3.79 1.29
C ARG A 100 -1.86 4.34 1.29
N GLY A 101 -2.12 5.36 2.11
CA GLY A 101 -3.31 6.19 1.95
C GLY A 101 -3.04 7.34 0.97
N THR A 102 -4.08 7.94 0.41
CA THR A 102 -3.91 9.16 -0.38
C THR A 102 -3.26 10.25 0.48
N GLU A 103 -2.27 10.96 -0.07
CA GLU A 103 -1.76 12.20 0.51
C GLU A 103 -2.74 13.33 0.17
N PRO A 104 -3.45 13.90 1.16
CA PRO A 104 -4.13 15.16 0.94
C PRO A 104 -3.08 16.27 0.95
N THR A 105 -3.31 17.33 0.18
CA THR A 105 -2.54 18.57 0.32
C THR A 105 -2.73 19.21 1.71
N ASP A 106 -3.73 18.77 2.49
CA ASP A 106 -4.01 19.21 3.85
C ASP A 106 -4.48 18.03 4.75
N LEU A 107 -3.69 17.68 5.78
CA LEU A 107 -4.03 16.63 6.75
C LEU A 107 -5.25 16.97 7.63
N ASP A 108 -5.54 18.27 7.79
CA ASP A 108 -6.73 18.74 8.52
C ASP A 108 -8.03 18.39 7.77
N ASP A 109 -8.01 18.29 6.44
CA ASP A 109 -9.19 18.00 5.62
C ASP A 109 -9.62 16.53 5.79
N ILE A 110 -8.65 15.61 5.85
CA ILE A 110 -8.89 14.16 5.98
C ILE A 110 -9.46 13.75 7.35
N VAL A 111 -9.10 14.40 8.45
CA VAL A 111 -9.68 14.04 9.76
C VAL A 111 -11.17 14.39 9.79
N THR A 112 -11.58 15.44 9.09
CA THR A 112 -13.00 15.79 8.87
C THR A 112 -13.68 14.84 7.88
N ASP A 113 -13.03 14.48 6.77
CA ASP A 113 -13.62 13.64 5.71
C ASP A 113 -13.67 12.14 6.04
N ILE A 114 -12.78 11.60 6.87
CA ILE A 114 -12.81 10.19 7.30
C ILE A 114 -14.06 9.86 8.15
N ILE A 115 -14.69 10.86 8.78
CA ILE A 115 -15.92 10.66 9.57
C ILE A 115 -17.18 10.79 8.71
N ASP A 116 -17.09 11.31 7.48
CA ASP A 116 -18.26 11.36 6.62
C ASP A 116 -18.50 9.98 5.98
N ILE A 117 -19.49 9.29 6.53
CA ILE A 117 -19.98 7.94 6.17
C ILE A 117 -20.33 7.78 4.67
N GLY A 118 -20.23 8.85 3.85
CA GLY A 118 -20.38 8.85 2.40
C GLY A 118 -19.16 8.40 1.58
N VAL A 119 -17.95 8.33 2.17
CA VAL A 119 -16.69 8.04 1.46
C VAL A 119 -16.63 6.61 0.87
N LEU A 120 -17.28 5.62 1.48
CA LEU A 120 -17.40 4.26 0.93
C LEU A 120 -18.15 4.19 -0.42
N GLY A 121 -18.86 5.25 -0.79
CA GLY A 121 -19.69 5.32 -2.00
C GLY A 121 -19.05 6.02 -3.18
N THR A 122 -17.85 6.61 -3.05
CA THR A 122 -17.20 7.28 -4.19
C THR A 122 -16.58 6.25 -5.13
N SER A 123 -16.62 6.53 -6.43
CA SER A 123 -16.07 5.65 -7.46
C SER A 123 -14.57 5.41 -7.29
N GLU A 124 -13.84 6.39 -6.77
CA GLU A 124 -12.39 6.33 -6.56
C GLU A 124 -12.00 5.30 -5.50
N HIS A 125 -12.67 5.30 -4.34
CA HIS A 125 -12.36 4.33 -3.29
C HIS A 125 -12.80 2.91 -3.66
N GLN A 126 -13.86 2.78 -4.46
CA GLN A 126 -14.24 1.51 -5.05
C GLN A 126 -13.16 0.99 -6.02
N ALA A 127 -12.59 1.88 -6.84
CA ALA A 127 -11.49 1.52 -7.75
C ALA A 127 -10.20 1.15 -6.98
N GLN A 128 -9.83 1.91 -5.95
CA GLN A 128 -8.68 1.60 -5.08
C GLN A 128 -8.85 0.27 -4.36
N TYR A 129 -10.03 0.01 -3.77
CA TYR A 129 -10.29 -1.26 -3.11
C TYR A 129 -10.30 -2.42 -4.10
N ALA A 130 -10.93 -2.26 -5.27
CA ALA A 130 -10.95 -3.29 -6.30
C ALA A 130 -9.54 -3.61 -6.81
N ALA A 131 -8.72 -2.59 -7.05
CA ALA A 131 -7.33 -2.75 -7.47
C ALA A 131 -6.48 -3.42 -6.37
N LEU A 132 -6.67 -3.04 -5.11
CA LEU A 132 -6.04 -3.69 -3.96
C LEU A 132 -6.43 -5.18 -3.90
N SER A 133 -7.72 -5.49 -3.91
CA SER A 133 -8.20 -6.87 -3.85
C SER A 133 -7.68 -7.71 -5.02
N ALA A 134 -7.65 -7.15 -6.24
CA ALA A 134 -7.10 -7.83 -7.41
C ALA A 134 -5.60 -8.13 -7.24
N GLN A 135 -4.81 -7.17 -6.75
CA GLN A 135 -3.38 -7.35 -6.52
C GLN A 135 -3.10 -8.37 -5.40
N ILE A 136 -3.86 -8.32 -4.31
CA ILE A 136 -3.74 -9.32 -3.22
C ILE A 136 -4.06 -10.72 -3.73
N GLN A 137 -5.11 -10.87 -4.53
CA GLN A 137 -5.46 -12.15 -5.12
C GLN A 137 -4.37 -12.67 -6.06
N LYS A 138 -3.82 -11.79 -6.91
CA LYS A 138 -2.68 -12.11 -7.78
C LYS A 138 -1.49 -12.65 -6.98
N TRP A 139 -1.08 -11.96 -5.90
CA TRP A 139 0.01 -12.43 -5.04
C TRP A 139 -0.30 -13.74 -4.32
N LYS A 140 -1.56 -14.01 -3.97
CA LYS A 140 -1.94 -15.32 -3.39
C LYS A 140 -1.84 -16.42 -4.44
N ASP A 141 -2.30 -16.16 -5.65
CA ASP A 141 -2.37 -17.14 -6.74
C ASP A 141 -0.98 -17.53 -7.26
N ASP A 142 -0.05 -16.57 -7.35
CA ASP A 142 1.34 -16.82 -7.76
C ASP A 142 2.26 -17.28 -6.61
N GLY A 143 1.75 -17.26 -5.37
CA GLY A 143 2.47 -17.69 -4.18
C GLY A 143 3.41 -16.65 -3.56
N THR A 144 3.42 -15.42 -4.09
CA THR A 144 4.16 -14.28 -3.54
C THR A 144 3.67 -13.92 -2.14
N LEU A 145 2.35 -13.96 -1.91
CA LEU A 145 1.72 -13.75 -0.61
C LEU A 145 1.24 -15.07 0.00
N ARG A 146 1.77 -15.38 1.19
CA ARG A 146 1.41 -16.58 1.96
C ARG A 146 0.19 -16.32 2.82
N THR A 147 -0.47 -17.39 3.26
CA THR A 147 -1.74 -17.31 4.00
C THR A 147 -1.65 -16.66 5.38
N ASN A 148 -0.46 -16.56 5.98
CA ASN A 148 -0.24 -15.98 7.31
C ASN A 148 0.56 -14.68 7.19
N PHE A 149 -0.11 -13.60 6.79
CA PHE A 149 0.48 -12.27 6.66
C PHE A 149 -0.19 -11.28 7.62
N SER A 150 0.45 -10.13 7.83
CA SER A 150 -0.14 -8.99 8.53
C SER A 150 -0.45 -7.87 7.54
N VAL A 151 -1.39 -6.98 7.89
CA VAL A 151 -1.72 -5.82 7.07
C VAL A 151 -1.58 -4.56 7.91
N THR A 152 -1.03 -3.50 7.33
CA THR A 152 -0.93 -2.18 7.94
C THR A 152 -1.20 -1.09 6.90
N GLY A 153 -1.57 0.09 7.37
CA GLY A 153 -1.71 1.27 6.52
C GLY A 153 -1.97 2.51 7.37
N HIS A 154 -1.66 3.67 6.80
CA HIS A 154 -1.89 4.97 7.41
C HIS A 154 -3.03 5.72 6.69
N SER A 155 -3.77 6.57 7.39
CA SER A 155 -4.90 7.32 6.82
C SER A 155 -5.90 6.37 6.12
N LEU A 156 -6.30 6.67 4.88
CA LEU A 156 -7.13 5.82 4.02
C LEU A 156 -6.54 4.42 3.82
N GLY A 157 -5.22 4.26 3.80
CA GLY A 157 -4.57 2.96 3.72
C GLY A 157 -4.89 2.08 4.95
N GLY A 158 -5.10 2.70 6.12
CA GLY A 158 -5.55 2.00 7.32
C GLY A 158 -7.01 1.52 7.22
N PHE A 159 -7.86 2.29 6.54
CA PHE A 159 -9.23 1.87 6.22
C PHE A 159 -9.24 0.66 5.27
N LEU A 160 -8.46 0.73 4.18
CA LEU A 160 -8.29 -0.37 3.24
C LEU A 160 -7.70 -1.63 3.92
N ALA A 161 -6.69 -1.45 4.78
CA ALA A 161 -6.09 -2.53 5.57
C ALA A 161 -7.13 -3.23 6.47
N THR A 162 -8.02 -2.45 7.09
CA THR A 162 -9.09 -2.99 7.94
C THR A 162 -10.08 -3.82 7.13
N ASN A 163 -10.50 -3.35 5.96
CA ASN A 163 -11.44 -4.10 5.10
C ASN A 163 -10.80 -5.38 4.55
N LEU A 164 -9.54 -5.30 4.09
CA LEU A 164 -8.79 -6.46 3.62
C LEU A 164 -8.66 -7.53 4.72
N ALA A 165 -8.28 -7.12 5.94
CA ALA A 165 -8.18 -8.03 7.07
C ALA A 165 -9.52 -8.70 7.41
N ARG A 166 -10.65 -7.98 7.28
CA ARG A 166 -12.00 -8.53 7.50
C ARG A 166 -12.41 -9.54 6.43
N GLU A 167 -12.11 -9.27 5.16
CA GLU A 167 -12.39 -10.18 4.04
C GLU A 167 -11.62 -11.49 4.21
N ASP A 168 -10.31 -11.40 4.50
CA ASP A 168 -9.46 -12.58 4.67
C ASP A 168 -9.71 -13.36 5.97
N CYS A 169 -10.17 -12.69 7.02
CA CYS A 169 -10.63 -13.36 8.24
C CYS A 169 -12.07 -13.91 8.14
N GLY A 170 -12.77 -13.71 7.02
CA GLY A 170 -14.09 -14.31 6.75
C GLY A 170 -15.24 -13.74 7.58
N ILE A 171 -15.19 -12.44 7.96
CA ILE A 171 -16.22 -11.80 8.80
C ILE A 171 -17.47 -11.36 7.99
N LEU A 172 -17.42 -11.46 6.66
CA LEU A 172 -18.58 -11.31 5.77
C LEU A 172 -18.75 -12.57 4.92
N LYS A 173 -19.51 -13.53 5.44
CA LYS A 173 -20.22 -14.56 4.67
C LYS A 173 -21.68 -14.55 5.08
#